data_AF-A0A5C9EGB0-F1
#
_entry.id   AF-A0A5C9EGB0-F1
#
_cell.length_a   1.000
_cell.length_b   1.000
_cell.length_c   1.000
_cell.angle_alpha   90.00
_cell.angle_beta   90.00
_cell.angle_gamma   90.00
#
_symmetry.space_group_name_H-M   'P 1'
#
loop_
_entity.id
_entity.type
_entity.pdbx_description
1 polymer ?
#
loop_
_entity_poly.entity_id
_entity_poly.type
_entity_poly.pdbx_seq_one_letter_code
_entity_poly.pdbx_strand_id
1 'polypeptide(L)'
;MLNINGWIDGLSALIVILIGLVFSVFFIIKGKRSEAKLLKILSLASFLVGIGFLGVICDFFSILFSGSNFSNANGEIALLSYIFVPWAFTIAIVFGNEIHIPTKQTKWAISGVYAALAIVFMIIIVIDPFGSFDFIYPKGYPNSPESLVDYNVRLVSIPGIIIIVYAISLFLYLGVGILTKALKLSGDIRKNFIRISAGFICFGLFGVLEVLISPGIILIFIRVGYISSFWVVYSGLKK
;
A
#
# COMPACT_ATOMS: atom_id res chain seq x y z
N MET A 1 11.12 -10.79 25.27
CA MET A 1 12.08 -10.65 24.15
C MET A 1 11.35 -11.11 22.92
N LEU A 2 11.40 -10.35 21.82
CA LEU A 2 10.60 -10.65 20.63
C LEU A 2 10.88 -12.06 20.11
N ASN A 3 9.82 -12.79 19.81
CA ASN A 3 9.92 -14.07 19.12
C ASN A 3 10.29 -13.87 17.65
N ILE A 4 10.57 -14.97 16.95
CA ILE A 4 11.00 -14.94 15.55
C ILE A 4 9.99 -14.23 14.63
N ASN A 5 8.69 -14.41 14.87
CA ASN A 5 7.64 -13.81 14.05
C ASN A 5 7.57 -12.29 14.26
N GLY A 6 7.67 -11.83 15.51
CA GLY A 6 7.71 -10.40 15.83
C GLY A 6 8.93 -9.70 15.24
N TRP A 7 10.09 -10.36 15.22
CA TRP A 7 11.28 -9.86 14.52
C TRP A 7 11.08 -9.79 13.01
N ILE A 8 10.53 -10.85 12.41
CA ILE A 8 10.28 -10.88 10.97
C ILE A 8 9.32 -9.78 10.56
N ASP A 9 8.21 -9.62 11.28
CA ASP A 9 7.19 -8.63 10.95
C ASP A 9 7.74 -7.21 11.13
N GLY A 10 8.33 -6.89 12.28
CA GLY A 10 8.88 -5.57 12.57
C GLY A 10 10.00 -5.16 11.60
N LEU A 11 10.97 -6.05 11.34
CA LEU A 11 12.07 -5.74 10.42
C LEU A 11 11.60 -5.64 8.96
N SER A 12 10.70 -6.52 8.52
CA SER A 12 10.21 -6.43 7.14
C SER A 12 9.32 -5.22 6.93
N ALA A 13 8.53 -4.79 7.92
CA ALA A 13 7.78 -3.52 7.90
C ALA A 13 8.73 -2.32 7.81
N LEU A 14 9.83 -2.32 8.59
CA LEU A 14 10.89 -1.31 8.51
C LEU A 14 11.52 -1.24 7.12
N ILE A 15 11.82 -2.39 6.52
CA ILE A 15 12.35 -2.45 5.16
C ILE A 15 11.35 -1.86 4.15
N VAL A 16 10.05 -2.15 4.28
CA VAL A 16 9.02 -1.56 3.40
C VAL A 16 8.97 -0.04 3.53
N ILE A 17 8.99 0.50 4.74
CA ILE A 17 9.03 1.96 4.96
C ILE A 17 10.28 2.59 4.35
N LEU A 18 11.45 2.03 4.64
CA LEU A 18 12.72 2.55 4.12
C LEU A 18 12.76 2.52 2.60
N ILE A 19 12.31 1.43 1.98
CA ILE A 19 12.29 1.32 0.53
C ILE A 19 11.23 2.24 -0.10
N GLY A 20 10.06 2.39 0.53
CA GLY A 20 9.05 3.37 0.11
C GLY A 20 9.59 4.79 0.09
N LEU A 21 10.35 5.18 1.12
CA LEU A 21 11.05 6.47 1.20
C LEU A 21 12.12 6.60 0.12
N VAL A 22 12.98 5.58 -0.06
CA VAL A 22 14.02 5.59 -1.09
C VAL A 22 13.42 5.72 -2.48
N PHE A 23 12.38 4.95 -2.81
CA PHE A 23 11.69 5.07 -4.10
C PHE A 23 11.01 6.41 -4.27
N SER A 24 10.39 6.94 -3.22
CA SER A 24 9.78 8.27 -3.26
C SER A 24 10.81 9.34 -3.64
N VAL A 25 11.94 9.39 -2.93
CA VAL A 25 13.02 10.35 -3.19
C VAL A 25 13.61 10.14 -4.58
N PHE A 26 13.90 8.88 -4.94
CA PHE A 26 14.45 8.53 -6.24
C PHE A 26 13.54 8.97 -7.39
N PHE A 27 12.23 8.70 -7.32
CA PHE A 27 11.25 9.09 -8.33
C PHE A 27 11.05 10.61 -8.40
N ILE A 28 11.14 11.34 -7.28
CA ILE A 28 11.15 12.82 -7.31
C ILE A 28 12.38 13.35 -8.04
N ILE A 29 13.58 12.87 -7.70
CA ILE A 29 14.82 13.33 -8.31
C ILE A 29 14.80 13.05 -9.81
N LYS A 30 14.44 11.82 -10.20
CA LYS A 30 14.36 11.44 -11.61
C LYS A 30 13.26 12.20 -12.34
N GLY A 31 12.07 12.32 -11.75
CA GLY A 31 10.93 13.03 -12.31
C GLY A 31 11.14 14.54 -12.46
N LYS A 32 11.98 15.16 -11.61
CA LYS A 32 12.43 16.55 -11.82
C LYS A 32 13.38 16.66 -13.00
N ARG A 33 14.37 15.75 -13.11
CA ARG A 33 15.37 15.77 -14.19
C ARG A 33 14.79 15.46 -15.57
N SER A 34 13.75 14.63 -15.65
CA SER A 34 13.14 14.21 -16.92
C SER A 34 11.79 14.86 -17.21
N GLU A 35 11.36 15.82 -16.38
CA GLU A 35 10.03 16.46 -16.42
C GLU A 35 8.84 15.48 -16.47
N ALA A 36 9.06 14.22 -16.06
CA ALA A 36 8.07 13.16 -16.16
C ALA A 36 7.05 13.29 -15.02
N LYS A 37 5.87 13.85 -15.34
CA LYS A 37 4.74 13.98 -14.41
C LYS A 37 4.39 12.65 -13.71
N LEU A 38 4.40 11.54 -14.45
CA LEU A 38 4.07 10.21 -13.94
C LEU A 38 5.02 9.74 -12.81
N LEU A 39 6.30 10.11 -12.85
CA LEU A 39 7.25 9.76 -11.78
C LEU A 39 6.97 10.54 -10.49
N LYS A 40 6.48 11.79 -10.59
CA LYS A 40 6.08 12.57 -9.41
C LYS A 40 4.85 11.95 -8.74
N ILE A 41 3.89 11.44 -9.53
CA ILE A 41 2.72 10.73 -9.02
C ILE A 41 3.14 9.41 -8.34
N LEU A 42 4.00 8.62 -9.00
CA LEU A 42 4.51 7.37 -8.45
C LEU A 42 5.29 7.58 -7.16
N SER A 43 6.08 8.66 -7.06
CA SER A 43 6.78 9.03 -5.84
C SER A 43 5.84 9.21 -4.63
N LEU A 44 4.74 9.93 -4.82
CA LEU A 44 3.76 10.14 -3.77
C LEU A 44 3.06 8.83 -3.40
N ALA A 45 2.68 8.02 -4.39
CA ALA A 45 2.11 6.70 -4.14
C ALA A 45 3.05 5.79 -3.33
N SER A 46 4.33 5.72 -3.72
CA SER A 46 5.34 4.92 -3.00
C SER A 46 5.58 5.39 -1.57
N PHE A 47 5.55 6.70 -1.34
CA PHE A 47 5.64 7.27 0.01
C PHE A 47 4.45 6.84 0.87
N LEU A 48 3.23 7.07 0.39
CA LEU A 48 1.98 6.77 1.11
C LEU A 48 1.84 5.27 1.38
N VAL A 49 2.23 4.43 0.42
CA VAL A 49 2.33 2.99 0.61
C VAL A 49 3.33 2.64 1.71
N GLY A 50 4.53 3.21 1.68
CA GLY A 50 5.58 2.90 2.64
C GLY A 50 5.10 3.18 4.05
N ILE A 51 4.60 4.39 4.30
CA ILE A 51 4.09 4.79 5.62
C ILE A 51 2.83 4.03 6.07
N GLY A 52 2.22 3.20 5.20
CA GLY A 52 1.15 2.29 5.59
C GLY A 52 1.56 1.17 6.57
N PHE A 53 2.85 1.08 6.90
CA PHE A 53 3.39 0.13 7.89
C PHE A 53 3.77 0.80 9.22
N LEU A 54 3.38 2.06 9.43
CA LEU A 54 3.76 2.82 10.62
C LEU A 54 3.27 2.17 11.92
N GLY A 55 2.07 1.61 11.95
CA GLY A 55 1.54 0.96 13.15
C GLY A 55 2.41 -0.21 13.62
N VAL A 56 2.80 -1.10 12.70
CA VAL A 56 3.68 -2.25 12.98
C VAL A 56 5.02 -1.77 13.52
N ILE A 57 5.60 -0.72 12.92
CA ILE A 57 6.89 -0.17 13.36
C ILE A 57 6.78 0.48 14.74
N CYS A 58 5.72 1.23 15.01
CA CYS A 58 5.49 1.84 16.31
C CYS A 58 5.41 0.78 17.41
N ASP A 59 4.68 -0.31 17.17
CA ASP A 59 4.61 -1.43 18.12
C ASP A 59 5.96 -2.14 18.29
N PHE A 60 6.66 -2.41 17.19
CA PHE A 60 7.99 -3.02 17.20
C PHE A 60 9.00 -2.20 18.00
N PHE A 61 9.11 -0.89 17.75
CA PHE A 61 10.02 -0.03 18.50
C PHE A 61 9.58 0.19 19.95
N SER A 62 8.27 0.21 20.22
CA SER A 62 7.77 0.25 21.60
C SER A 62 8.31 -0.94 22.39
N ILE A 63 8.17 -2.16 21.88
CA ILE A 63 8.69 -3.35 22.57
C ILE A 63 10.21 -3.28 22.74
N LEU A 64 10.95 -2.82 21.73
CA LEU A 64 12.41 -2.74 21.81
C LEU A 64 12.91 -1.72 22.84
N PHE A 65 12.22 -0.59 23.00
CA PHE A 65 12.66 0.50 23.87
C PHE A 65 12.03 0.49 25.26
N SER A 66 10.74 0.15 25.38
CA SER A 66 10.01 0.14 26.65
C SER A 66 9.74 -1.25 27.21
N GLY A 67 9.94 -2.31 26.41
CA GLY A 67 9.59 -3.67 26.80
C GLY A 67 8.08 -3.95 26.78
N SER A 68 7.26 -3.02 26.28
CA SER A 68 5.80 -3.14 26.19
C SER A 68 5.31 -2.81 24.78
N ASN A 69 4.18 -3.39 24.39
CA ASN A 69 3.48 -3.03 23.17
C ASN A 69 3.08 -1.56 23.17
N PHE A 70 2.92 -1.02 21.97
CA PHE A 70 2.35 0.31 21.74
C PHE A 70 0.89 0.31 22.17
N SER A 71 0.45 1.42 22.77
CA SER A 71 -0.94 1.57 23.20
C SER A 71 -1.88 1.49 21.99
N ASN A 72 -2.85 0.58 22.08
CA ASN A 72 -3.90 0.39 21.09
C ASN A 72 -5.32 0.59 21.70
N ALA A 73 -5.44 1.45 22.72
CA ALA A 73 -6.71 1.70 23.42
C ALA A 73 -7.81 2.25 22.50
N ASN A 74 -7.43 2.98 21.45
CA ASN A 74 -8.32 3.54 20.45
C ASN A 74 -8.01 3.02 19.03
N GLY A 75 -7.38 1.85 18.91
CA GLY A 75 -7.03 1.26 17.61
C GLY A 75 -5.89 1.99 16.87
N GLU A 76 -5.02 2.70 17.60
CA GLU A 76 -3.95 3.54 17.07
C GLU A 76 -3.02 2.80 16.10
N ILE A 77 -2.74 1.52 16.36
CA ILE A 77 -1.87 0.69 15.51
C ILE A 77 -2.48 0.55 14.11
N ALA A 78 -3.76 0.19 14.02
CA ALA A 78 -4.43 0.06 12.73
C ALA A 78 -4.62 1.42 12.05
N LEU A 79 -4.94 2.48 12.82
CA LEU A 79 -5.10 3.83 12.30
C LEU A 79 -3.82 4.33 11.61
N LEU A 80 -2.66 4.19 12.27
CA LEU A 80 -1.37 4.58 11.71
C LEU A 80 -1.04 3.85 10.41
N SER A 81 -1.43 2.58 10.32
CA SER A 81 -1.17 1.76 9.14
C SER A 81 -2.15 2.00 7.99
N TYR A 82 -3.42 2.31 8.27
CA TYR A 82 -4.46 2.37 7.22
C TYR A 82 -4.89 3.78 6.81
N ILE A 83 -4.61 4.83 7.57
CA ILE A 83 -5.10 6.19 7.25
C ILE A 83 -4.63 6.69 5.88
N PHE A 84 -3.44 6.25 5.42
CA PHE A 84 -2.85 6.66 4.14
C PHE A 84 -3.12 5.68 2.99
N VAL A 85 -3.60 4.47 3.27
CA VAL A 85 -3.75 3.40 2.26
C VAL A 85 -4.75 3.78 1.16
N PRO A 86 -5.98 4.26 1.44
CA PRO A 86 -6.90 4.69 0.39
C PRO A 86 -6.39 5.87 -0.43
N TRP A 87 -5.60 6.76 0.18
CA TRP A 87 -4.96 7.86 -0.54
C TRP A 87 -3.90 7.35 -1.50
N ALA A 88 -3.06 6.40 -1.07
CA ALA A 88 -2.09 5.76 -1.94
C ALA A 88 -2.78 5.14 -3.17
N PHE A 89 -3.90 4.44 -2.95
CA PHE A 89 -4.70 3.85 -4.03
C PHE A 89 -5.36 4.91 -4.93
N THR A 90 -5.88 6.00 -4.36
CA THR A 90 -6.42 7.12 -5.13
C THR A 90 -5.35 7.73 -6.04
N ILE A 91 -4.13 7.94 -5.53
CA ILE A 91 -3.00 8.44 -6.32
C ILE A 91 -2.60 7.45 -7.43
N ALA A 92 -2.67 6.14 -7.17
CA ALA A 92 -2.46 5.13 -8.21
C ALA A 92 -3.55 5.16 -9.30
N ILE A 93 -4.81 5.43 -8.95
CA ILE A 93 -5.87 5.67 -9.95
C ILE A 93 -5.61 6.95 -10.75
N VAL A 94 -5.16 8.03 -10.11
CA VAL A 94 -4.72 9.25 -10.81
C VAL A 94 -3.61 8.93 -11.82
N PHE A 95 -2.64 8.10 -11.44
CA PHE A 95 -1.59 7.61 -12.34
C PHE A 95 -2.18 6.89 -13.57
N GLY A 96 -3.10 5.95 -13.37
CA GLY A 96 -3.79 5.26 -14.47
C GLY A 96 -4.59 6.19 -15.37
N ASN A 97 -5.31 7.14 -14.77
CA ASN A 97 -6.08 8.14 -15.49
C ASN A 97 -5.19 8.97 -16.42
N GLU A 98 -3.97 9.31 -16.01
CA GLU A 98 -3.01 10.02 -16.86
C GLU A 98 -2.52 9.20 -18.07
N ILE A 99 -2.55 7.87 -17.98
CA ILE A 99 -2.14 6.96 -19.06
C ILE A 99 -3.31 6.64 -20.01
N HIS A 100 -4.52 6.50 -19.49
CA HIS A 100 -5.64 5.90 -20.21
C HIS A 100 -6.68 6.88 -20.70
N ILE A 101 -7.03 7.87 -19.87
CA ILE A 101 -8.21 8.69 -20.10
C ILE A 101 -7.80 9.93 -20.90
N PRO A 102 -8.40 10.20 -22.06
CA PRO A 102 -8.01 11.35 -22.87
C PRO A 102 -8.58 12.67 -22.32
N THR A 103 -9.79 12.63 -21.78
CA THR A 103 -10.54 13.83 -21.37
C THR A 103 -10.23 14.22 -19.93
N LYS A 104 -9.83 15.49 -19.74
CA LYS A 104 -9.53 16.05 -18.40
C LYS A 104 -10.72 15.90 -17.44
N GLN A 105 -11.94 16.13 -17.91
CA GLN A 105 -13.17 16.04 -17.09
C GLN A 105 -13.37 14.62 -16.54
N THR A 106 -13.23 13.59 -17.36
CA THR A 106 -13.39 12.20 -16.95
C THR A 106 -12.27 11.75 -15.99
N LYS A 107 -11.02 12.22 -16.20
CA LYS A 107 -9.91 11.99 -15.24
C LYS A 107 -10.29 12.47 -13.84
N TRP A 108 -10.76 13.71 -13.74
CA TRP A 108 -11.12 14.31 -12.46
C TRP A 108 -12.37 13.68 -11.85
N ALA A 109 -13.36 13.30 -12.66
CA ALA A 109 -14.55 12.61 -12.17
C ALA A 109 -14.20 11.25 -11.54
N ILE A 110 -13.43 10.41 -12.24
CA ILE A 110 -13.00 9.10 -11.71
C ILE A 110 -12.15 9.29 -10.45
N SER A 111 -11.12 10.14 -10.51
CA SER A 111 -10.26 10.40 -9.35
C SER A 111 -11.04 11.00 -8.16
N GLY A 112 -12.05 11.83 -8.43
CA GLY A 112 -12.92 12.42 -7.42
C GLY A 112 -13.78 11.39 -6.69
N VAL A 113 -14.30 10.38 -7.39
CA VAL A 113 -15.04 9.27 -6.77
C VAL A 113 -14.15 8.51 -5.79
N TYR A 114 -12.93 8.14 -6.18
CA TYR A 114 -12.01 7.46 -5.27
C TYR A 114 -11.58 8.38 -4.12
N ALA A 115 -11.27 9.65 -4.38
CA ALA A 115 -10.97 10.60 -3.30
C ALA A 115 -12.12 10.70 -2.27
N ALA A 116 -13.38 10.70 -2.72
CA ALA A 116 -14.54 10.66 -1.83
C ALA A 116 -14.59 9.36 -1.02
N LEU A 117 -14.35 8.19 -1.65
CA LEU A 117 -14.26 6.91 -0.94
C LEU A 117 -13.11 6.88 0.09
N ALA A 118 -11.97 7.50 -0.22
CA ALA A 118 -10.85 7.63 0.73
C ALA A 118 -11.23 8.47 1.95
N ILE A 119 -11.96 9.58 1.74
CA ILE A 119 -12.47 10.42 2.83
C ILE A 119 -13.47 9.64 3.70
N VAL A 120 -14.44 8.96 3.09
CA VAL A 120 -15.42 8.14 3.81
C VAL A 120 -14.72 7.05 4.63
N PHE A 121 -13.76 6.35 4.03
CA PHE A 121 -12.95 5.35 4.74
C PHE A 121 -12.26 5.94 5.96
N MET A 122 -11.54 7.06 5.79
CA MET A 122 -10.82 7.70 6.90
C MET A 122 -11.75 8.11 8.04
N ILE A 123 -12.90 8.72 7.72
CA ILE A 123 -13.87 9.15 8.73
C ILE A 123 -14.34 7.94 9.55
N ILE A 124 -14.67 6.83 8.89
CA ILE A 124 -15.19 5.63 9.56
C ILE A 124 -14.11 4.99 10.44
N ILE A 125 -12.88 4.79 9.93
CA ILE A 125 -11.84 4.14 10.74
C ILE A 125 -11.46 4.95 11.97
N VAL A 126 -11.53 6.29 11.90
CA VAL A 126 -11.22 7.18 13.02
C VAL A 126 -12.33 7.18 14.06
N ILE A 127 -13.60 7.10 13.64
CA ILE A 127 -14.75 7.10 14.55
C ILE A 127 -14.95 5.72 15.19
N ASP A 128 -14.79 4.64 14.44
CA ASP A 128 -15.03 3.27 14.88
C ASP A 128 -13.92 2.30 14.43
N PRO A 129 -12.71 2.41 15.01
CA PRO A 129 -11.60 1.53 14.67
C PRO A 129 -11.88 0.06 15.02
N PHE A 130 -12.59 -0.23 16.12
CA PHE A 130 -12.88 -1.62 16.54
C PHE A 130 -14.02 -2.27 15.74
N GLY A 131 -14.91 -1.50 15.13
CA GLY A 131 -15.83 -2.00 14.10
C GLY A 131 -15.17 -2.23 12.74
N SER A 132 -14.05 -1.54 12.47
CA SER A 132 -13.34 -1.54 11.20
C SER A 132 -12.24 -2.61 11.11
N PHE A 133 -11.60 -2.95 12.23
CA PHE A 133 -10.48 -3.87 12.29
C PHE A 133 -10.70 -4.97 13.33
N ASP A 134 -10.22 -6.16 13.03
CA ASP A 134 -10.13 -7.27 13.96
C ASP A 134 -8.71 -7.27 14.55
N PHE A 135 -8.60 -7.11 15.87
CA PHE A 135 -7.32 -7.08 16.59
C PHE A 135 -7.08 -8.39 17.32
N ILE A 136 -5.87 -8.94 17.19
CA ILE A 136 -5.41 -10.12 17.92
C ILE A 136 -4.24 -9.68 18.80
N TYR A 137 -4.53 -9.56 20.09
CA TYR A 137 -3.54 -9.15 21.08
C TYR A 137 -2.68 -10.34 21.53
N PRO A 138 -1.37 -10.14 21.70
CA PRO A 138 -0.51 -11.16 22.27
C PRO A 138 -0.82 -11.39 23.75
N LYS A 139 -0.52 -12.60 24.25
CA LYS A 139 -0.75 -12.95 25.65
C LYS A 139 0.05 -12.01 26.57
N GLY A 140 -0.63 -11.40 27.53
CA GLY A 140 -0.01 -10.46 28.47
C GLY A 140 0.05 -9.00 27.98
N TYR A 141 -0.62 -8.66 26.88
CA TYR A 141 -0.76 -7.28 26.42
C TYR A 141 -1.28 -6.35 27.54
N PRO A 142 -0.75 -5.11 27.66
CA PRO A 142 0.27 -4.47 26.82
C PRO A 142 1.71 -4.84 27.18
N ASN A 143 1.93 -5.61 28.24
CA ASN A 143 3.26 -5.99 28.72
C ASN A 143 3.75 -7.30 28.10
N SER A 144 3.42 -7.55 26.83
CA SER A 144 3.85 -8.76 26.12
C SER A 144 5.10 -8.45 25.31
N PRO A 145 6.31 -8.81 25.77
CA PRO A 145 7.52 -8.51 25.02
C PRO A 145 7.79 -9.54 23.91
N GLU A 146 6.82 -10.40 23.57
CA GLU A 146 7.01 -11.59 22.75
C GLU A 146 6.54 -11.42 21.31
N SER A 147 5.49 -10.65 21.05
CA SER A 147 4.88 -10.50 19.72
C SER A 147 4.28 -9.10 19.53
N LEU A 148 4.14 -8.71 18.26
CA LEU A 148 3.41 -7.51 17.87
C LEU A 148 1.89 -7.75 17.94
N VAL A 149 1.11 -6.68 18.03
CA VAL A 149 -0.34 -6.69 17.85
C VAL A 149 -0.65 -6.98 16.38
N ASP A 150 -1.35 -8.07 16.12
CA ASP A 150 -1.85 -8.39 14.79
C ASP A 150 -3.22 -7.72 14.59
N TYR A 151 -3.44 -7.20 13.39
CA TYR A 151 -4.68 -6.50 13.04
C TYR A 151 -4.98 -6.68 11.57
N ASN A 152 -6.25 -6.93 11.27
CA ASN A 152 -6.72 -7.11 9.89
C ASN A 152 -7.98 -6.27 9.67
N VAL A 153 -8.12 -5.73 8.47
CA VAL A 153 -9.37 -5.05 8.08
C VAL A 153 -10.50 -6.08 8.11
N ARG A 154 -11.58 -5.77 8.82
CA ARG A 154 -12.78 -6.60 8.80
C ARG A 154 -13.43 -6.48 7.43
N LEU A 155 -13.32 -7.50 6.59
CA LEU A 155 -13.74 -7.45 5.18
C LEU A 155 -15.24 -7.17 4.97
N VAL A 156 -16.08 -7.53 5.93
CA VAL A 156 -17.53 -7.27 5.90
C VAL A 156 -17.92 -5.87 6.40
N SER A 157 -16.99 -5.12 6.98
CA SER A 157 -17.21 -3.73 7.40
C SER A 157 -17.20 -2.78 6.19
N ILE A 158 -17.75 -1.56 6.34
CA ILE A 158 -17.70 -0.55 5.28
C ILE A 158 -16.25 -0.25 4.84
N PRO A 159 -15.27 -0.05 5.75
CA PRO A 159 -13.86 0.09 5.37
C PRO A 159 -13.32 -1.12 4.60
N GLY A 160 -13.68 -2.33 5.01
CA GLY A 160 -13.32 -3.57 4.30
C GLY A 160 -13.83 -3.60 2.86
N ILE A 161 -15.11 -3.27 2.66
CA ILE A 161 -15.71 -3.20 1.33
C ILE A 161 -15.01 -2.14 0.48
N ILE A 162 -14.70 -0.96 1.04
CA ILE A 162 -13.97 0.09 0.32
C ILE A 162 -12.58 -0.40 -0.12
N ILE A 163 -11.83 -1.06 0.75
CA ILE A 163 -10.50 -1.63 0.41
C ILE A 163 -10.63 -2.69 -0.70
N ILE A 164 -11.65 -3.56 -0.64
CA ILE A 164 -11.92 -4.54 -1.70
C ILE A 164 -12.21 -3.84 -3.03
N VAL A 165 -13.06 -2.81 -3.03
CA VAL A 165 -13.35 -2.01 -4.22
C VAL A 165 -12.06 -1.40 -4.78
N TYR A 166 -11.21 -0.82 -3.93
CA TYR A 166 -9.91 -0.32 -4.36
C TYR A 166 -9.03 -1.41 -4.95
N ALA A 167 -8.88 -2.55 -4.28
CA ALA A 167 -8.02 -3.65 -4.74
C ALA A 167 -8.47 -4.17 -6.11
N ILE A 168 -9.77 -4.44 -6.27
CA ILE A 168 -10.35 -4.88 -7.55
C ILE A 168 -10.14 -3.81 -8.61
N SER A 169 -10.39 -2.54 -8.30
CA SER A 169 -10.22 -1.45 -9.25
C SER A 169 -8.76 -1.28 -9.65
N LEU A 170 -7.79 -1.32 -8.74
CA LEU A 170 -6.38 -1.26 -9.10
C LEU A 170 -5.97 -2.43 -9.99
N PHE A 171 -6.40 -3.64 -9.65
CA PHE A 171 -6.08 -4.84 -10.42
C PHE A 171 -6.69 -4.79 -11.82
N LEU A 172 -7.98 -4.50 -11.95
CA LEU A 172 -8.67 -4.47 -13.24
C LEU A 172 -8.30 -3.23 -14.05
N TYR A 173 -8.28 -2.05 -13.44
CA TYR A 173 -8.05 -0.79 -14.15
C TYR A 173 -6.58 -0.58 -14.50
N LEU A 174 -5.67 -0.73 -13.53
CA LEU A 174 -4.24 -0.51 -13.75
C LEU A 174 -3.56 -1.79 -14.25
N GLY A 175 -3.87 -2.95 -13.69
CA GLY A 175 -3.31 -4.21 -14.18
C GLY A 175 -3.84 -4.56 -15.57
N VAL A 176 -5.08 -5.02 -15.64
CA VAL A 176 -5.69 -5.55 -16.88
C VAL A 176 -5.94 -4.43 -17.91
N GLY A 177 -6.36 -3.25 -17.49
CA GLY A 177 -6.62 -2.10 -18.38
C GLY A 177 -5.36 -1.60 -19.09
N ILE A 178 -4.21 -1.50 -18.39
CA ILE A 178 -2.92 -1.20 -19.02
C ILE A 178 -2.52 -2.33 -19.98
N LEU A 179 -2.71 -3.59 -19.59
CA LEU A 179 -2.34 -4.75 -20.41
C LEU A 179 -3.09 -4.78 -21.74
N THR A 180 -4.41 -4.63 -21.70
CA THR A 180 -5.26 -4.65 -22.91
C THR A 180 -4.90 -3.52 -23.86
N LYS A 181 -4.49 -2.34 -23.34
CA LYS A 181 -3.95 -1.26 -24.16
C LYS A 181 -2.57 -1.61 -24.72
N ALA A 182 -1.70 -2.22 -23.92
CA ALA A 182 -0.37 -2.65 -24.36
C ALA A 182 -0.43 -3.60 -25.56
N LEU A 183 -1.39 -4.54 -25.56
CA LEU A 183 -1.58 -5.51 -26.64
C LEU A 183 -1.99 -4.86 -27.98
N LYS A 184 -2.55 -3.64 -27.96
CA LYS A 184 -2.91 -2.88 -29.16
C LYS A 184 -1.77 -1.99 -29.68
N LEU A 185 -0.67 -1.89 -28.95
CA LEU A 185 0.51 -1.08 -29.31
C LEU A 185 1.59 -1.96 -29.95
N SER A 186 2.60 -1.33 -30.55
CA SER A 186 3.74 -2.02 -31.16
C SER A 186 5.07 -1.46 -30.67
N GLY A 187 6.16 -2.17 -30.98
CA GLY A 187 7.53 -1.74 -30.67
C GLY A 187 7.81 -1.60 -29.17
N ASP A 188 8.64 -0.63 -28.82
CA ASP A 188 9.09 -0.44 -27.44
C ASP A 188 8.00 0.14 -26.53
N ILE A 189 7.02 0.86 -27.08
CA ILE A 189 5.87 1.36 -26.32
C ILE A 189 5.06 0.18 -25.75
N ARG A 190 4.85 -0.88 -26.54
CA ARG A 190 4.19 -2.11 -26.05
C ARG A 190 4.94 -2.73 -24.89
N LYS A 191 6.27 -2.89 -24.99
CA LYS A 191 7.10 -3.47 -23.91
C LYS A 191 6.99 -2.65 -22.63
N ASN A 192 7.03 -1.33 -22.75
CA ASN A 192 6.91 -0.41 -21.63
C ASN A 192 5.55 -0.53 -20.92
N PHE A 193 4.45 -0.55 -21.67
CA PHE A 193 3.11 -0.74 -21.11
C PHE A 193 2.93 -2.13 -20.46
N ILE A 194 3.49 -3.20 -21.05
CA ILE A 194 3.47 -4.54 -20.45
C ILE A 194 4.18 -4.53 -19.09
N ARG A 195 5.35 -3.87 -18.97
CA ARG A 195 6.06 -3.75 -17.69
C ARG A 195 5.24 -2.97 -16.67
N ILE A 196 4.64 -1.84 -17.04
CA ILE A 196 3.79 -1.06 -16.13
C ILE A 196 2.62 -1.93 -15.63
N SER A 197 1.92 -2.60 -16.53
CA SER A 197 0.82 -3.51 -16.19
C SER A 197 1.27 -4.64 -15.25
N ALA A 198 2.38 -5.31 -15.57
CA ALA A 198 2.93 -6.39 -14.75
C ALA A 198 3.23 -5.89 -13.33
N GLY A 199 3.78 -4.68 -13.20
CA GLY A 199 4.00 -4.05 -11.90
C GLY A 199 2.71 -3.88 -11.10
N PHE A 200 1.65 -3.33 -11.70
CA PHE A 200 0.36 -3.18 -10.99
C PHE A 200 -0.33 -4.51 -10.69
N ILE A 201 -0.21 -5.52 -11.55
CA ILE A 201 -0.70 -6.88 -11.27
C ILE A 201 0.03 -7.47 -10.07
N CYS A 202 1.37 -7.39 -10.05
CA CYS A 202 2.16 -7.84 -8.91
C CYS A 202 1.78 -7.09 -7.63
N PHE A 203 1.65 -5.75 -7.69
CA PHE A 203 1.23 -4.93 -6.55
C PHE A 203 -0.14 -5.37 -6.02
N GLY A 204 -1.13 -5.55 -6.90
CA GLY A 204 -2.47 -5.99 -6.53
C GLY A 204 -2.49 -7.38 -5.92
N LEU A 205 -1.78 -8.35 -6.52
CA LEU A 205 -1.71 -9.71 -6.00
C LEU A 205 -1.02 -9.78 -4.63
N PHE A 206 0.19 -9.22 -4.52
CA PHE A 206 0.93 -9.25 -3.25
C PHE A 206 0.29 -8.37 -2.19
N GLY A 207 -0.35 -7.26 -2.57
CA GLY A 207 -1.13 -6.43 -1.64
C GLY A 207 -2.34 -7.16 -1.06
N VAL A 208 -3.06 -7.95 -1.87
CA VAL A 208 -4.15 -8.80 -1.36
C VAL A 208 -3.59 -9.91 -0.46
N LEU A 209 -2.49 -10.55 -0.85
CA LEU A 209 -1.85 -11.59 -0.03
C LEU A 209 -1.38 -11.05 1.33
N GLU A 210 -0.86 -9.82 1.39
CA GLU A 210 -0.45 -9.15 2.64
C GLU A 210 -1.61 -9.02 3.63
N VAL A 211 -2.83 -8.78 3.14
CA VAL A 211 -4.04 -8.64 3.99
C VAL A 211 -4.61 -9.99 4.42
N LEU A 212 -4.32 -11.07 3.68
CA LEU A 212 -4.91 -12.39 3.94
C LEU A 212 -4.00 -13.32 4.74
N ILE A 213 -2.70 -13.04 4.81
CA ILE A 213 -1.71 -13.95 5.39
C ILE A 213 -1.21 -13.39 6.72
N SER A 214 -1.38 -14.18 7.77
CA SER A 214 -0.87 -13.86 9.11
C SER A 214 0.65 -13.72 9.14
N PRO A 215 1.20 -12.96 10.12
CA PRO A 215 2.64 -12.75 10.23
C PRO A 215 3.45 -14.06 10.30
N GLY A 216 4.52 -14.13 9.50
CA GLY A 216 5.40 -15.29 9.43
C GLY A 216 6.41 -15.20 8.29
N ILE A 217 7.18 -16.27 8.04
CA ILE A 217 8.26 -16.24 7.04
C ILE A 217 7.76 -15.98 5.61
N ILE A 218 6.51 -16.38 5.31
CA ILE A 218 5.86 -16.15 4.01
C ILE A 218 5.69 -14.64 3.74
N LEU A 219 5.48 -13.85 4.80
CA LEU A 219 5.30 -12.39 4.72
C LEU A 219 6.50 -11.69 4.08
N ILE A 220 7.71 -12.21 4.30
CA ILE A 220 8.93 -11.67 3.67
C ILE A 220 8.81 -11.74 2.15
N PHE A 221 8.38 -12.88 1.61
CA PHE A 221 8.24 -13.07 0.17
C PHE A 221 7.12 -12.19 -0.41
N ILE A 222 6.02 -12.03 0.33
CA ILE A 222 4.93 -11.13 -0.05
C ILE A 222 5.42 -9.68 -0.13
N ARG A 223 6.10 -9.19 0.91
CA ARG A 223 6.63 -7.83 0.97
C ARG A 223 7.72 -7.59 -0.07
N VAL A 224 8.56 -8.58 -0.39
CA VAL A 224 9.52 -8.50 -1.50
C VAL A 224 8.80 -8.38 -2.84
N GLY A 225 7.79 -9.21 -3.09
CA GLY A 225 6.96 -9.14 -4.30
C GLY A 225 6.28 -7.78 -4.44
N TYR A 226 5.71 -7.30 -3.35
CA TYR A 226 5.09 -5.99 -3.22
C TYR A 226 6.07 -4.85 -3.54
N ILE A 227 7.25 -4.83 -2.92
CA ILE A 227 8.29 -3.83 -3.15
C ILE A 227 8.79 -3.89 -4.61
N SER A 228 9.01 -5.08 -5.15
CA SER A 228 9.53 -5.27 -6.50
C SER A 228 8.60 -4.67 -7.56
N SER A 229 7.30 -4.59 -7.27
CA SER A 229 6.31 -4.00 -8.17
C SER A 229 6.64 -2.55 -8.55
N PHE A 230 7.15 -1.75 -7.62
CA PHE A 230 7.55 -0.36 -7.88
C PHE A 230 8.68 -0.27 -8.90
N TRP A 231 9.65 -1.18 -8.80
CA TRP A 231 10.75 -1.26 -9.76
C TRP A 231 10.27 -1.68 -11.14
N VAL A 232 9.36 -2.66 -11.19
CA VAL A 232 8.76 -3.13 -12.44
C VAL A 232 7.98 -1.99 -13.12
N VAL A 233 7.15 -1.24 -12.40
CA VAL A 233 6.47 -0.05 -12.93
C VAL A 233 7.47 0.98 -13.45
N TYR A 234 8.49 1.31 -12.65
CA TYR A 234 9.54 2.25 -13.05
C TYR A 234 10.27 1.83 -14.33
N SER A 235 10.56 0.54 -14.49
CA SER A 235 11.25 -0.01 -15.67
C SER A 235 10.45 0.15 -16.97
N GLY A 236 9.13 0.31 -16.88
CA GLY A 236 8.27 0.64 -18.00
C GLY A 236 8.15 2.15 -18.27
N LEU A 237 8.48 3.00 -17.29
CA LEU A 237 8.53 4.46 -17.45
C LEU A 237 9.90 4.97 -17.91
N LYS A 238 10.94 4.15 -17.75
CA LYS A 238 12.29 4.46 -18.19
C LYS A 238 12.32 4.52 -19.73
N LYS A 239 12.65 5.70 -20.26
CA LYS A 239 13.09 5.87 -21.65
C LYS A 239 14.50 5.33 -21.81
#